data_AF-A0A379W431-F1
#
_entry.id   AF-A0A379W431-F1
#
_cell.length_a   1.000
_cell.length_b   1.000
_cell.length_c   1.000
_cell.angle_alpha   90.00
_cell.angle_beta   90.00
_cell.angle_gamma   90.00
#
_symmetry.space_group_name_H-M   'P 1'
#
loop_
_entity.id
_entity.type
_entity.pdbx_description
1 polymer ?
#
loop_
_entity_poly.entity_id
_entity_poly.type
_entity_poly.pdbx_seq_one_letter_code
_entity_poly.pdbx_strand_id
1 'polypeptide(L)'
;MKTHILLARVLACAALVLVVPGYSSEKIPVTGSGFVAKDDSLRTFFDAMALQLKEPVIVSKMAARKKITGNFEFHDPNALLEKLSLQLGLIWYFDGQAIYIYDASEMRNAVVSLRNVSLNEFNNFLKRSGLYNKNYPLRGDNR
;
A
#
# COMPACT_ATOMS: atom_id res chain seq x y z
N MET A 1 -45.40 32.30 60.90
CA MET A 1 -46.06 31.04 61.29
C MET A 1 -46.74 30.45 60.07
N LYS A 2 -46.61 29.13 59.89
CA LYS A 2 -47.17 28.24 58.86
C LYS A 2 -46.29 27.98 57.62
N THR A 3 -45.68 26.82 57.70
CA THR A 3 -44.89 26.06 56.74
C THR A 3 -45.77 25.12 55.89
N HIS A 4 -45.18 24.59 54.80
CA HIS A 4 -45.51 23.32 54.10
C HIS A 4 -46.72 23.38 53.13
N ILE A 5 -46.76 22.77 51.93
CA ILE A 5 -45.94 21.72 51.26
C ILE A 5 -46.50 21.52 49.80
N LEU A 6 -45.70 20.88 48.91
CA LEU A 6 -46.07 20.17 47.66
C LEU A 6 -46.55 21.03 46.44
N LEU A 7 -46.32 20.72 45.16
CA LEU A 7 -45.37 19.91 44.37
C LEU A 7 -45.91 20.05 42.92
N ALA A 8 -45.03 19.91 41.92
CA ALA A 8 -45.36 19.52 40.54
C ALA A 8 -46.18 20.50 39.67
N ARG A 9 -45.49 21.17 38.73
CA ARG A 9 -45.45 20.76 37.31
C ARG A 9 -44.69 21.81 36.50
N VAL A 10 -43.40 21.52 36.32
CA VAL A 10 -42.55 22.16 35.30
C VAL A 10 -43.11 21.77 33.94
N LEU A 11 -43.63 22.73 33.17
CA LEU A 11 -44.02 22.52 31.79
C LEU A 11 -43.56 23.71 30.94
N ALA A 12 -42.82 23.38 29.89
CA ALA A 12 -42.57 24.18 28.68
C ALA A 12 -41.61 25.38 28.81
N CYS A 13 -40.31 25.09 28.94
CA CYS A 13 -39.24 25.98 28.47
C CYS A 13 -38.17 25.13 27.77
N ALA A 14 -38.17 25.11 26.44
CA ALA A 14 -36.99 24.90 25.59
C ALA A 14 -37.42 24.96 24.12
N ALA A 15 -37.59 26.19 23.64
CA ALA A 15 -37.64 26.47 22.21
C ALA A 15 -36.23 26.31 21.60
N LEU A 16 -36.22 25.96 20.31
CA LEU A 16 -35.14 26.13 19.35
C LEU A 16 -33.97 25.12 19.44
N VAL A 17 -34.22 23.91 18.93
CA VAL A 17 -33.16 23.05 18.41
C VAL A 17 -32.65 23.69 17.11
N LEU A 18 -31.42 24.17 17.13
CA LEU A 18 -30.66 24.54 15.94
C LEU A 18 -30.43 23.27 15.12
N VAL A 19 -31.17 23.12 14.02
CA VAL A 19 -30.89 22.13 12.99
C VAL A 19 -29.63 22.58 12.27
N VAL A 20 -28.51 21.90 12.54
CA VAL A 20 -27.28 22.05 11.77
C VAL A 20 -27.43 21.20 10.50
N PRO A 21 -27.40 21.78 9.28
CA PRO A 21 -27.34 20.98 8.07
C PRO A 21 -25.87 20.66 7.74
N GLY A 22 -25.61 19.41 7.36
CA GLY A 22 -24.33 18.97 6.80
C GLY A 22 -23.53 18.09 7.75
N TYR A 23 -23.12 16.88 7.41
CA TYR A 23 -22.83 16.31 6.10
C TYR A 23 -23.41 14.90 6.01
N SER A 24 -24.34 14.65 5.09
CA SER A 24 -24.54 13.29 4.59
C SER A 24 -23.31 12.95 3.78
N SER A 25 -22.41 12.15 4.34
CA SER A 25 -21.41 11.42 3.55
C SER A 25 -22.17 10.32 2.82
N GLU A 26 -22.72 10.67 1.66
CA GLU A 26 -23.22 9.68 0.73
C GLU A 26 -22.02 8.81 0.34
N LYS A 27 -21.98 7.60 0.90
CA LYS A 27 -20.96 6.61 0.54
C LYS A 27 -21.17 6.33 -0.94
N ILE A 28 -20.28 6.89 -1.76
CA ILE A 28 -20.20 6.56 -3.19
C ILE A 28 -20.16 5.03 -3.26
N PRO A 29 -21.09 4.39 -3.99
CA PRO A 29 -21.03 2.96 -4.19
C PRO A 29 -19.76 2.70 -5.01
N VAL A 30 -18.70 2.24 -4.36
CA VAL A 30 -17.48 1.81 -5.04
C VAL A 30 -17.75 0.44 -5.63
N THR A 31 -18.51 0.42 -6.72
CA THR A 31 -18.58 -0.68 -7.68
C THR A 31 -17.46 -0.49 -8.71
N GLY A 32 -16.22 -0.40 -8.21
CA GLY A 32 -15.02 -0.28 -9.03
C GLY A 32 -13.81 -0.71 -8.23
N SER A 33 -12.89 -1.45 -8.87
CA SER A 33 -11.60 -1.88 -8.31
C SER A 33 -10.63 -0.70 -8.17
N GLY A 34 -11.07 0.40 -7.55
CA GLY A 34 -10.33 1.65 -7.43
C GLY A 34 -10.09 2.05 -5.98
N PHE A 35 -9.05 2.83 -5.75
CA PHE A 35 -8.63 3.33 -4.45
C PHE A 35 -8.31 4.82 -4.54
N VAL A 36 -9.01 5.62 -3.74
CA VAL A 36 -8.76 7.06 -3.63
C VAL A 36 -7.87 7.28 -2.42
N ALA A 37 -6.57 7.51 -2.66
CA ALA A 37 -5.60 7.79 -1.63
C ALA A 37 -5.61 9.27 -1.24
N LYS A 38 -5.65 9.58 0.06
CA LYS A 38 -5.62 10.95 0.60
C LYS A 38 -4.59 11.06 1.71
N ASP A 39 -3.35 11.34 1.33
CA ASP A 39 -2.18 11.33 2.22
C ASP A 39 -2.01 9.99 2.96
N ASP A 40 -2.31 8.89 2.27
CA ASP A 40 -2.22 7.55 2.83
C ASP A 40 -0.76 7.08 2.84
N SER A 41 -0.44 6.22 3.82
CA SER A 41 0.86 5.55 3.82
C SER A 41 0.95 4.56 2.66
N LEU A 42 2.16 4.36 2.12
CA LEU A 42 2.36 3.33 1.09
C LEU A 42 1.98 1.92 1.59
N ARG A 43 2.11 1.65 2.89
CA ARG A 43 1.62 0.39 3.46
C ARG A 43 0.12 0.23 3.24
N THR A 44 -0.67 1.21 3.66
CA THR A 44 -2.14 1.19 3.51
C THR A 44 -2.54 1.05 2.04
N PHE A 45 -1.87 1.80 1.16
CA PHE A 45 -2.11 1.74 -0.28
C PHE A 45 -1.85 0.34 -0.85
N PHE A 46 -0.68 -0.25 -0.54
CA PHE A 46 -0.31 -1.56 -1.06
C PHE A 46 -1.10 -2.70 -0.40
N ASP A 47 -1.56 -2.55 0.84
CA ASP A 47 -2.49 -3.49 1.48
C ASP A 47 -3.84 -3.50 0.74
N ALA A 48 -4.34 -2.33 0.32
CA ALA A 48 -5.56 -2.23 -0.48
C ALA A 48 -5.39 -2.83 -1.89
N MET A 49 -4.23 -2.60 -2.52
CA MET A 49 -3.87 -3.19 -3.81
C MET A 49 -3.72 -4.72 -3.71
N ALA A 50 -3.20 -5.23 -2.59
CA ALA A 50 -3.03 -6.66 -2.34
C ALA A 50 -4.36 -7.42 -2.35
N LEU A 51 -5.49 -6.76 -2.09
CA LEU A 51 -6.82 -7.38 -2.19
C LEU A 51 -7.21 -7.79 -3.62
N GLN A 52 -6.59 -7.17 -4.62
CA GLN A 52 -6.77 -7.50 -6.04
C GLN A 52 -5.71 -8.50 -6.54
N LEU A 53 -4.68 -8.74 -5.73
CA LEU A 53 -3.63 -9.71 -5.99
C LEU A 53 -3.93 -11.01 -5.23
N LYS A 54 -3.39 -12.13 -5.69
CA LYS A 54 -3.53 -13.40 -4.96
C LYS A 54 -2.44 -13.56 -3.90
N GLU A 55 -1.38 -12.78 -4.03
CA GLU A 55 -0.15 -12.88 -3.28
C GLU A 55 -0.05 -11.76 -2.25
N PRO A 56 0.44 -12.05 -1.03
CA PRO A 56 0.68 -11.03 -0.02
C PRO A 56 1.73 -10.01 -0.47
N VAL A 57 1.53 -8.75 -0.07
CA VAL A 57 2.45 -7.65 -0.34
C VAL A 57 3.16 -7.24 0.95
N ILE A 58 4.49 -7.24 0.93
CA ILE A 58 5.35 -6.91 2.07
C ILE A 58 6.09 -5.62 1.77
N VAL A 59 5.68 -4.55 2.45
CA VAL A 59 6.30 -3.22 2.33
C VAL A 59 7.34 -3.03 3.42
N SER A 60 8.53 -2.53 3.06
CA SER A 60 9.58 -2.19 4.01
C SER A 60 9.16 -1.07 4.97
N LYS A 61 9.86 -0.95 6.11
CA LYS A 61 9.59 0.14 7.06
C LYS A 61 9.92 1.52 6.49
N MET A 62 10.88 1.63 5.56
CA MET A 62 11.24 2.91 4.93
C MET A 62 10.23 3.29 3.87
N ALA A 63 9.90 2.37 2.95
CA ALA A 63 8.88 2.59 1.92
C ALA A 63 7.52 2.92 2.55
N ALA A 64 7.13 2.23 3.63
CA ALA A 64 5.86 2.47 4.31
C ALA A 64 5.69 3.90 4.88
N ARG A 65 6.77 4.65 5.08
CA ARG A 65 6.72 6.05 5.56
C ARG A 65 6.37 7.04 4.46
N LYS A 66 6.58 6.69 3.19
CA LYS A 66 6.20 7.53 2.06
C LYS A 66 4.68 7.64 1.99
N LYS A 67 4.23 8.78 1.47
CA LYS A 67 2.84 9.13 1.34
C LYS A 67 2.42 9.10 -0.12
N ILE A 68 1.17 8.74 -0.36
CA ILE A 68 0.58 8.73 -1.69
C ILE A 68 -0.79 9.40 -1.65
N THR A 69 -1.06 10.21 -2.67
CA THR A 69 -2.34 10.86 -2.88
C THR A 69 -2.69 10.75 -4.34
N GLY A 70 -3.94 10.45 -4.64
CA GLY A 70 -4.42 10.30 -6.01
C GLY A 70 -5.57 9.32 -6.11
N ASN A 71 -6.14 9.24 -7.31
CA ASN A 71 -7.11 8.20 -7.64
C ASN A 71 -6.40 7.11 -8.43
N PHE A 72 -6.49 5.88 -7.96
CA PHE A 72 -5.81 4.73 -8.55
C PHE A 72 -6.83 3.66 -8.91
N GLU A 73 -6.69 3.11 -10.10
CA GLU A 73 -7.45 1.92 -10.52
C GLU A 73 -6.54 0.70 -10.46
N PHE A 74 -7.05 -0.41 -9.95
CA PHE A 74 -6.33 -1.67 -9.78
C PHE A 74 -6.69 -2.70 -10.87
N HIS A 75 -7.08 -2.26 -12.06
CA HIS A 75 -7.37 -3.17 -13.19
C HIS A 75 -6.13 -3.95 -13.64
N ASP A 76 -4.95 -3.34 -13.54
CA ASP A 76 -3.65 -3.96 -13.77
C ASP A 76 -2.67 -3.56 -12.64
N PRO A 77 -2.66 -4.31 -11.52
CA PRO A 77 -1.81 -4.00 -10.37
C PRO A 77 -0.31 -4.08 -10.70
N ASN A 78 0.09 -4.90 -11.67
CA ASN A 78 1.50 -5.05 -12.05
C ASN A 78 2.01 -3.82 -12.79
N ALA A 79 1.26 -3.34 -13.78
CA ALA A 79 1.61 -2.10 -14.50
C ALA A 79 1.58 -0.89 -13.55
N LEU A 80 0.62 -0.85 -12.63
CA LEU A 80 0.55 0.21 -11.62
C LEU A 80 1.77 0.17 -10.69
N LEU A 81 2.15 -1.01 -10.20
CA LEU A 81 3.33 -1.18 -9.35
C LEU A 81 4.62 -0.73 -10.06
N GLU A 82 4.80 -1.09 -11.33
CA GLU A 82 5.94 -0.65 -12.14
C GLU A 82 5.99 0.87 -12.28
N LYS A 83 4.86 1.49 -12.61
CA LYS A 83 4.74 2.96 -12.69
C LYS A 83 5.07 3.63 -11.36
N LEU A 84 4.47 3.16 -10.26
CA LEU A 84 4.69 3.73 -8.93
C LEU A 84 6.14 3.56 -8.48
N SER A 85 6.78 2.46 -8.86
CA SER A 85 8.19 2.22 -8.54
C SER A 85 9.10 3.28 -9.14
N LEU A 86 8.85 3.67 -10.39
CA LEU A 86 9.58 4.75 -11.05
C LEU A 86 9.27 6.12 -10.44
N GLN A 87 7.98 6.42 -10.19
CA GLN A 87 7.56 7.74 -9.70
C GLN A 87 7.99 8.01 -8.25
N LEU A 88 7.96 6.98 -7.40
CA LEU A 88 8.22 7.12 -5.97
C LEU A 88 9.61 6.64 -5.58
N GLY A 89 10.43 6.17 -6.52
CA GLY A 89 11.76 5.61 -6.24
C GLY A 89 11.67 4.39 -5.34
N LEU A 90 10.88 3.40 -5.75
CA LEU A 90 10.77 2.11 -5.08
C LEU A 90 11.43 1.04 -5.94
N ILE A 91 11.86 -0.02 -5.27
CA ILE A 91 12.29 -1.27 -5.89
C ILE A 91 11.40 -2.38 -5.37
N TRP A 92 11.04 -3.32 -6.25
CA TRP A 92 10.20 -4.44 -5.88
C TRP A 92 10.68 -5.73 -6.50
N TYR A 93 10.31 -6.86 -5.88
CA TYR A 93 10.64 -8.20 -6.33
C TYR A 93 9.49 -9.15 -6.00
N PHE A 94 9.20 -10.08 -6.91
CA PHE A 94 8.24 -11.16 -6.72
C PHE A 94 9.00 -12.50 -6.76
N ASP A 95 8.83 -13.31 -5.72
CA ASP A 95 9.54 -14.60 -5.57
C ASP A 95 8.69 -15.83 -5.95
N GLY A 96 7.48 -15.60 -6.45
CA GLY A 96 6.48 -16.65 -6.72
C GLY A 96 5.43 -16.82 -5.61
N GLN A 97 5.66 -16.26 -4.43
CA GLN A 97 4.78 -16.41 -3.25
C GLN A 97 4.37 -15.08 -2.65
N ALA A 98 5.26 -14.08 -2.65
CA ALA A 98 5.02 -12.77 -2.09
C ALA A 98 5.68 -11.67 -2.92
N ILE A 99 5.09 -10.48 -2.88
CA ILE A 99 5.65 -9.28 -3.50
C ILE A 99 6.31 -8.44 -2.41
N TYR A 100 7.60 -8.19 -2.56
CA TYR A 100 8.38 -7.36 -1.65
C TYR A 100 8.60 -5.99 -2.26
N ILE A 101 8.34 -4.93 -1.49
CA ILE A 101 8.49 -3.54 -1.91
C ILE A 101 9.40 -2.80 -0.92
N TYR A 102 10.45 -2.19 -1.45
CA TYR A 102 11.44 -1.43 -0.69
C TYR A 102 11.64 -0.05 -1.29
N ASP A 103 12.23 0.84 -0.49
CA ASP A 103 12.75 2.10 -0.99
C ASP A 103 13.99 1.83 -1.87
N ALA A 104 14.20 2.61 -2.92
CA ALA A 104 15.42 2.51 -3.72
C ALA A 104 16.70 2.70 -2.87
N SER A 105 16.64 3.47 -1.76
CA SER A 105 17.76 3.61 -0.82
C SER A 105 18.13 2.33 -0.08
N GLU A 106 17.24 1.33 -0.05
CA GLU A 106 17.47 0.03 0.59
C GLU A 106 18.12 -1.00 -0.36
N MET A 107 18.51 -0.58 -1.57
CA MET A 107 19.20 -1.44 -2.53
C MET A 107 20.50 -2.00 -1.95
N ARG A 108 20.68 -3.31 -2.10
CA ARG A 108 21.89 -4.02 -1.66
C ARG A 108 22.78 -4.35 -2.84
N ASN A 109 24.06 -4.04 -2.69
CA ASN A 109 25.11 -4.40 -3.63
C ASN A 109 25.99 -5.47 -3.00
N ALA A 110 26.34 -6.51 -3.77
CA ALA A 110 27.21 -7.59 -3.30
C ALA A 110 28.16 -8.02 -4.42
N VAL A 111 29.37 -8.42 -4.03
CA VAL A 111 30.35 -9.07 -4.91
C VAL A 111 30.45 -10.52 -4.48
N VAL A 112 30.15 -11.44 -5.39
CA VAL A 112 30.13 -12.89 -5.13
C VAL A 112 31.13 -13.56 -6.06
N SER A 113 32.06 -14.35 -5.50
CA SER A 113 33.01 -15.14 -6.27
C SER A 113 32.42 -16.52 -6.58
N LEU A 114 32.36 -16.88 -7.86
CA LEU A 114 32.01 -18.22 -8.33
C LEU A 114 33.30 -18.98 -8.64
N ARG A 115 33.54 -20.09 -7.94
CA ARG A 115 34.77 -20.90 -8.13
C ARG A 115 34.57 -22.13 -9.01
N ASN A 116 33.39 -22.75 -8.91
CA ASN A 116 33.11 -24.08 -9.48
C ASN A 116 32.02 -24.05 -10.55
N VAL A 117 31.47 -22.87 -10.88
CA VAL A 117 30.33 -22.70 -11.78
C VAL A 117 30.57 -21.45 -12.63
N SER A 118 30.31 -21.53 -13.93
CA SER A 118 30.40 -20.36 -14.81
C SER A 118 29.27 -19.36 -14.54
N LEU A 119 29.49 -18.08 -14.82
CA LEU A 119 28.45 -17.06 -14.69
C LEU A 119 27.21 -17.40 -15.54
N ASN A 120 27.41 -17.92 -16.75
CA ASN A 120 26.33 -18.29 -17.64
C ASN A 120 25.49 -19.46 -17.09
N GLU A 121 26.14 -20.49 -16.55
CA GLU A 121 25.45 -21.63 -15.94
C GLU A 121 24.63 -21.20 -14.71
N PHE A 122 25.21 -20.36 -13.84
CA PHE A 122 24.49 -19.81 -12.69
C PHE A 122 23.30 -18.93 -13.10
N ASN A 123 23.47 -18.09 -14.13
CA ASN A 123 22.38 -17.26 -14.65
C ASN A 123 21.25 -18.13 -15.25
N ASN A 124 21.60 -19.19 -15.98
CA ASN A 124 20.63 -20.13 -16.52
C ASN A 124 19.88 -20.88 -15.41
N PHE A 125 20.56 -21.24 -14.33
CA PHE A 125 19.92 -21.80 -13.13
C PHE A 125 18.87 -20.84 -12.55
N LEU A 126 19.21 -19.56 -12.34
CA LEU A 126 18.26 -18.57 -11.80
C LEU A 126 17.06 -18.33 -12.72
N LYS A 127 17.26 -18.36 -14.04
CA LYS A 127 16.17 -18.23 -15.02
C LYS A 127 15.23 -19.43 -14.96
N ARG A 128 15.79 -20.64 -14.89
CA ARG A 128 15.01 -21.89 -14.82
C ARG A 128 14.23 -22.03 -13.51
N SER A 129 14.75 -21.50 -12.41
CA SER A 129 14.07 -21.50 -11.12
C SER A 129 13.04 -20.37 -10.96
N GLY A 130 12.93 -19.44 -11.92
CA GLY A 130 12.04 -18.29 -11.85
C GLY A 130 12.50 -17.20 -10.87
N LEU A 131 13.73 -17.28 -10.35
CA LEU A 131 14.29 -16.31 -9.41
C LEU A 131 15.04 -15.16 -10.11
N TYR A 132 15.37 -15.33 -11.39
CA TYR A 132 16.02 -14.28 -12.16
C TYR A 132 15.04 -13.15 -12.48
N ASN A 133 15.40 -11.93 -12.09
CA ASN A 133 14.67 -10.73 -12.47
C ASN A 133 15.51 -9.87 -13.42
N LYS A 134 14.96 -9.60 -14.61
CA LYS A 134 15.61 -8.79 -15.67
C LYS A 134 15.91 -7.34 -15.24
N ASN A 135 15.16 -6.81 -14.27
CA ASN A 135 15.33 -5.44 -13.78
C ASN A 135 16.56 -5.29 -12.88
N TYR A 136 17.07 -6.41 -12.32
CA TYR A 136 18.25 -6.45 -11.47
C TYR A 136 19.24 -7.51 -11.99
N PRO A 137 19.88 -7.28 -13.15
CA PRO A 137 20.72 -8.27 -13.79
C PRO A 137 22.01 -8.52 -13.01
N LEU A 138 22.52 -9.76 -13.09
CA LEU A 138 23.86 -10.08 -12.62
C LEU A 138 24.90 -9.44 -13.55
N ARG A 139 25.92 -8.81 -12.97
CA ARG A 139 27.02 -8.17 -13.70
C ARG A 139 28.32 -8.90 -13.39
N GLY A 140 29.01 -9.38 -14.42
CA GLY A 140 30.29 -10.08 -14.28
C GLY A 140 30.93 -10.32 -15.64
N ASP A 141 32.17 -10.83 -15.63
CA ASP A 141 32.84 -11.28 -16.85
C ASP A 141 32.38 -12.71 -17.18
N ASN A 142 32.15 -12.97 -18.47
CA ASN A 142 31.63 -14.24 -18.99
C ASN A 142 32.75 -15.08 -19.65
N ARG A 143 34.00 -14.74 -19.36
CA ARG A 143 35.21 -15.42 -19.84
C ARG A 143 35.38 -16.82 -19.26
#